data_AF-W9L0Y7-F1
#
_entry.id   AF-W9L0Y7-F1
#
_cell.length_a   1.000
_cell.length_b   1.000
_cell.length_c   1.000
_cell.angle_alpha   90.00
_cell.angle_beta   90.00
_cell.angle_gamma   90.00
#
_symmetry.space_group_name_H-M   'P 1'
#
loop_
_entity.id
_entity.type
_entity.pdbx_description
1 polymer ?
#
loop_
_entity_poly.entity_id
_entity_poly.type
_entity_poly.pdbx_seq_one_letter_code
_entity_poly.pdbx_strand_id
1 'polypeptide(L)'
;MAAAPDNLSSSMADLRVSAPFTLSGSDTSSVDEDAPLPFPEALPRADFLAQDFQPAAYLSALPHRHQTLEDLRSDLRDRSAAISSELLELVNSNYTAFLSLGSELRGGDDKVEDVKVSLLGFRRAVEEVKTKVTERKEETNALNGELRGVRSAIEKGRKMIELSERLASLEERLSLDSLPNNEEWDEESEEEDEDDNYGSSPTRLLVSAQECSRITKLLESLDPDAPFVIKMEERLTRCRNTLLLDLGNALKEAKKAGVKGQDRVLKCLAIYRVLDAQSEAVKALRGSS
;
A
#
# COMPACT_ATOMS: atom_id res chain seq x y z
N MET A 1 -14.17 -3.34 2.70
CA MET A 1 -14.69 -2.46 3.76
C MET A 1 -14.57 -1.04 3.28
N ALA A 2 -15.68 -0.47 2.83
CA ALA A 2 -15.77 0.89 2.32
C ALA A 2 -15.92 1.86 3.49
N ALA A 3 -15.19 2.97 3.43
CA ALA A 3 -15.29 4.07 4.36
C ALA A 3 -16.41 5.04 3.93
N ALA A 4 -17.21 5.47 4.90
CA ALA A 4 -18.23 6.52 4.81
C ALA A 4 -17.57 7.92 4.70
N PRO A 5 -18.30 9.05 4.50
CA PRO A 5 -19.33 9.52 5.44
C PRO A 5 -20.57 10.23 4.86
N ASP A 6 -21.64 10.12 5.64
CA ASP A 6 -22.57 11.16 6.11
C ASP A 6 -23.19 12.18 5.15
N ASN A 7 -24.52 12.12 5.15
CA ASN A 7 -25.45 12.88 4.36
C ASN A 7 -26.35 13.65 5.35
N LEU A 8 -26.09 14.95 5.56
CA LEU A 8 -26.98 15.84 6.31
C LEU A 8 -26.81 17.31 5.87
N SER A 9 -27.93 18.05 5.89
CA SER A 9 -28.08 19.52 5.81
C SER A 9 -28.24 20.06 4.38
N SER A 10 -29.21 20.91 4.00
CA SER A 10 -30.28 21.63 4.71
C SER A 10 -31.09 22.36 3.62
N SER A 11 -32.43 22.22 3.63
CA SER A 11 -33.41 23.28 3.92
C SER A 11 -33.42 24.50 2.99
N MET A 12 -34.44 24.60 2.15
CA MET A 12 -35.36 25.76 2.03
C MET A 12 -36.26 25.58 0.80
N ALA A 13 -37.35 24.85 0.98
CA ALA A 13 -38.56 24.96 0.17
C ALA A 13 -39.71 25.31 1.13
N ASP A 14 -40.78 25.88 0.57
CA ASP A 14 -42.00 26.35 1.25
C ASP A 14 -41.99 27.80 1.79
N LEU A 15 -42.03 28.77 0.87
CA LEU A 15 -42.74 30.02 1.12
C LEU A 15 -44.22 29.85 0.72
N ARG A 16 -45.01 29.39 1.69
CA ARG A 16 -46.46 29.55 1.72
C ARG A 16 -46.79 31.03 1.86
N VAL A 17 -47.41 31.63 0.85
CA VAL A 17 -48.05 32.94 0.98
C VAL A 17 -49.39 32.72 1.67
N SER A 18 -49.49 33.22 2.90
CA SER A 18 -50.69 33.21 3.73
C SER A 18 -51.81 34.03 3.08
N ALA A 19 -52.98 33.40 2.91
CA ALA A 19 -54.24 34.09 2.65
C ALA A 19 -54.72 34.80 3.94
N PRO A 20 -55.09 36.09 3.89
CA PRO A 20 -55.83 36.70 4.97
C PRO A 20 -57.32 36.33 4.86
N PHE A 21 -57.77 35.48 5.77
CA PHE A 21 -59.16 35.30 6.15
C PHE A 21 -59.64 36.59 6.84
N THR A 22 -60.55 37.34 6.21
CA THR A 22 -61.29 38.43 6.84
C THR A 22 -62.78 38.11 6.82
N LEU A 23 -63.36 38.21 8.02
CA LEU A 23 -64.64 37.70 8.46
C LEU A 23 -65.85 38.25 7.68
N SER A 24 -66.83 37.36 7.54
CA SER A 24 -68.22 37.66 7.21
C SER A 24 -68.81 38.69 8.17
N GLY A 25 -68.97 39.93 7.69
CA GLY A 25 -69.93 40.89 8.22
C GLY A 25 -71.09 40.98 7.24
N SER A 26 -72.22 40.36 7.58
CA SER A 26 -73.50 40.75 6.99
C SER A 26 -73.86 42.09 7.61
N ASP A 27 -73.86 43.14 6.81
CA ASP A 27 -74.65 44.33 7.10
C ASP A 27 -75.21 44.90 5.80
N THR A 28 -76.42 45.38 5.93
CA THR A 28 -77.36 45.67 4.86
C THR A 28 -77.21 47.10 4.36
N SER A 29 -77.58 47.32 3.09
CA SER A 29 -78.01 48.61 2.50
C SER A 29 -77.02 49.78 2.44
N SER A 30 -76.44 50.02 1.26
CA SER A 30 -76.59 51.28 0.49
C SER A 30 -75.69 51.25 -0.75
N VAL A 31 -76.29 51.36 -1.92
CA VAL A 31 -75.58 51.58 -3.20
C VAL A 31 -75.01 53.01 -3.21
N ASP A 32 -73.67 53.14 -3.25
CA ASP A 32 -73.00 54.40 -3.59
C ASP A 32 -72.91 54.51 -5.12
N GLU A 33 -73.57 55.51 -5.70
CA GLU A 33 -73.68 55.77 -7.15
C GLU A 33 -72.46 56.51 -7.78
N ASP A 34 -71.30 56.56 -7.12
CA ASP A 34 -70.11 57.30 -7.59
C ASP A 34 -68.81 56.47 -7.66
N ALA A 35 -68.90 55.21 -8.11
CA ALA A 35 -67.70 54.43 -8.48
C ALA A 35 -67.20 54.86 -9.88
N PRO A 36 -65.91 55.25 -10.06
CA PRO A 36 -65.37 55.59 -11.37
C PRO A 36 -65.50 54.42 -12.35
N LEU A 37 -66.10 54.68 -13.51
CA LEU A 37 -66.27 53.68 -14.57
C LEU A 37 -64.90 53.09 -14.97
N PRO A 38 -64.80 51.76 -15.18
CA PRO A 38 -63.54 51.12 -15.54
C PRO A 38 -63.08 51.59 -16.94
N PHE A 39 -61.81 52.00 -17.04
CA PHE A 39 -61.18 52.30 -18.32
C PHE A 39 -61.17 51.05 -19.21
N PRO A 40 -61.38 51.19 -20.54
CA PRO A 40 -61.23 50.07 -21.45
C PRO A 40 -59.79 49.53 -21.37
N GLU A 41 -59.68 48.21 -21.23
CA GLU A 41 -58.39 47.50 -21.25
C GLU A 41 -57.66 47.72 -22.59
N ALA A 42 -56.36 47.47 -22.70
CA ALA A 42 -55.69 47.57 -24.01
C ALA A 42 -56.10 46.39 -24.92
N LEU A 43 -55.99 46.51 -26.25
CA LEU A 43 -56.26 45.39 -27.15
C LEU A 43 -55.22 44.27 -26.96
N PRO A 44 -55.62 43.03 -26.62
CA PRO A 44 -54.69 41.96 -26.28
C PRO A 44 -53.94 41.41 -27.50
N ARG A 45 -52.77 40.80 -27.26
CA ARG A 45 -51.90 40.33 -28.36
C ARG A 45 -52.40 39.11 -29.08
N ALA A 46 -53.02 38.20 -28.34
CA ALA A 46 -53.53 36.95 -28.84
C ALA A 46 -54.52 37.12 -30.01
N ASP A 47 -55.35 38.16 -29.97
CA ASP A 47 -56.42 38.38 -30.94
C ASP A 47 -55.91 38.66 -32.36
N PHE A 48 -54.67 39.15 -32.48
CA PHE A 48 -54.02 39.44 -33.76
C PHE A 48 -53.14 38.30 -34.29
N LEU A 49 -53.10 37.15 -33.61
CA LEU A 49 -52.30 35.98 -34.00
C LEU A 49 -53.10 34.94 -34.79
N ALA A 50 -54.40 35.16 -35.01
CA ALA A 50 -55.25 34.25 -35.78
C ALA A 50 -54.86 34.26 -37.28
N GLN A 51 -54.72 33.07 -37.88
CA GLN A 51 -54.33 32.93 -39.30
C GLN A 51 -55.36 33.56 -40.27
N ASP A 52 -56.65 33.53 -39.92
CA ASP A 52 -57.75 34.11 -40.70
C ASP A 52 -58.34 35.35 -40.00
N PHE A 53 -57.48 36.27 -39.56
CA PHE A 53 -57.93 37.48 -38.87
C PHE A 53 -58.82 38.33 -39.79
N GLN A 54 -60.08 38.51 -39.37
CA GLN A 54 -61.09 39.31 -40.08
C GLN A 54 -61.33 40.63 -39.31
N PRO A 55 -60.78 41.77 -39.76
CA PRO A 55 -60.83 43.02 -39.00
C PRO A 55 -62.26 43.50 -38.75
N ALA A 56 -63.15 43.38 -39.73
CA ALA A 56 -64.53 43.84 -39.62
C ALA A 56 -65.33 43.03 -38.59
N ALA A 57 -65.16 41.71 -38.58
CA ALA A 57 -65.80 40.82 -37.61
C ALA A 57 -65.25 41.05 -36.20
N TYR A 58 -63.94 41.21 -36.06
CA TYR A 58 -63.27 41.49 -34.79
C TYR A 58 -63.76 42.82 -34.19
N LEU A 59 -63.73 43.91 -34.95
CA LEU A 59 -64.20 45.22 -34.49
C LEU A 59 -65.70 45.22 -34.15
N SER A 60 -66.51 44.42 -34.85
CA SER A 60 -67.94 44.27 -34.53
C SER A 60 -68.22 43.43 -33.29
N ALA A 61 -67.29 42.57 -32.88
CA ALA A 61 -67.36 41.71 -31.69
C ALA A 61 -66.86 42.39 -30.41
N LEU A 62 -66.50 43.69 -30.48
CA LEU A 62 -66.12 44.53 -29.34
C LEU A 62 -67.25 45.35 -28.65
N PRO A 63 -68.57 45.04 -28.73
CA PRO A 63 -69.63 45.98 -28.33
C PRO A 63 -69.78 46.19 -26.81
N HIS A 64 -68.89 45.64 -25.98
CA HIS A 64 -68.92 45.78 -24.51
C HIS A 64 -67.78 46.65 -23.97
N ARG A 65 -67.00 47.31 -24.85
CA ARG A 65 -66.07 48.37 -24.47
C ARG A 65 -66.73 49.72 -24.68
N HIS A 66 -66.98 50.45 -23.61
CA HIS A 66 -67.40 51.85 -23.65
C HIS A 66 -66.24 52.77 -24.09
N GLN A 67 -65.69 52.53 -25.29
CA GLN A 67 -64.52 53.22 -25.85
C GLN A 67 -64.94 54.14 -27.00
N THR A 68 -64.26 55.29 -27.15
CA THR A 68 -64.47 56.17 -28.32
C THR A 68 -63.74 55.62 -29.54
N LEU A 69 -64.24 55.90 -30.74
CA LEU A 69 -63.57 55.48 -31.99
C LEU A 69 -62.17 56.09 -32.15
N GLU A 70 -61.93 57.26 -31.56
CA GLU A 70 -60.61 57.90 -31.57
C GLU A 70 -59.61 57.13 -30.70
N ASP A 71 -60.05 56.66 -29.54
CA ASP A 71 -59.25 55.88 -28.59
C ASP A 71 -58.93 54.47 -29.12
N LEU A 72 -59.89 53.83 -29.79
CA LEU A 72 -59.67 52.58 -30.51
C LEU A 72 -58.65 52.74 -31.65
N ARG A 73 -58.65 53.91 -32.31
CA ARG A 73 -57.72 54.21 -33.40
C ARG A 73 -56.30 54.46 -32.88
N SER A 74 -56.14 55.13 -31.75
CA SER A 74 -54.82 55.24 -31.08
C SER A 74 -54.33 53.89 -30.62
N ASP A 75 -55.16 53.08 -29.96
CA ASP A 75 -54.79 51.74 -29.49
C ASP A 75 -54.28 50.84 -30.63
N LEU A 76 -54.98 50.84 -31.77
CA LEU A 76 -54.55 50.08 -32.95
C LEU A 76 -53.23 50.59 -33.54
N ARG A 77 -53.00 51.91 -33.54
CA ARG A 77 -51.75 52.49 -34.03
C ARG A 77 -50.59 52.17 -33.11
N ASP A 78 -50.76 52.35 -31.81
CA ASP A 78 -49.76 52.05 -30.80
C ASP A 78 -49.39 50.57 -30.83
N ARG A 79 -50.38 49.70 -31.04
CA ARG A 79 -50.14 48.27 -31.19
C ARG A 79 -49.40 47.93 -32.48
N SER A 80 -49.71 48.58 -33.59
CA SER A 80 -48.95 48.40 -34.84
C SER A 80 -47.50 48.84 -34.70
N ALA A 81 -47.26 49.93 -33.97
CA ALA A 81 -45.92 50.44 -33.69
C ALA A 81 -45.16 49.45 -32.80
N ALA A 82 -45.79 48.94 -31.73
CA ALA A 82 -45.22 47.92 -30.85
C ALA A 82 -44.86 46.63 -31.60
N ILE A 83 -45.73 46.15 -32.50
CA ILE A 83 -45.44 44.97 -33.32
C ILE A 83 -44.26 45.23 -34.27
N SER A 84 -44.18 46.43 -34.85
CA SER A 84 -43.06 46.79 -35.73
C SER A 84 -41.72 46.87 -34.99
N SER A 85 -41.70 47.38 -33.75
CA SER A 85 -40.52 47.36 -32.92
C SER A 85 -40.15 45.95 -32.45
N GLU A 86 -41.14 45.15 -32.04
CA GLU A 86 -40.92 43.72 -31.68
C GLU A 86 -40.32 42.94 -32.85
N LEU A 87 -40.79 43.17 -34.08
CA LEU A 87 -40.26 42.50 -35.27
C LEU A 87 -38.81 42.90 -35.54
N LEU A 88 -38.51 44.20 -35.47
CA LEU A 88 -37.13 44.68 -35.66
C LEU A 88 -36.21 44.15 -34.56
N GLU A 89 -36.69 44.10 -33.33
CA GLU A 89 -35.95 43.55 -32.20
C GLU A 89 -35.72 42.04 -32.35
N LEU A 90 -36.74 41.27 -32.76
CA LEU A 90 -36.60 39.84 -33.00
C LEU A 90 -35.63 39.54 -34.15
N VAL A 91 -35.71 40.30 -35.24
CA VAL A 91 -34.81 40.13 -36.38
C VAL A 91 -33.39 40.50 -36.00
N ASN A 92 -33.19 41.61 -35.29
CA ASN A 92 -31.87 42.06 -34.87
C ASN A 92 -31.24 41.11 -33.82
N SER A 93 -32.02 40.68 -32.83
CA SER A 93 -31.56 39.70 -31.83
C SER A 93 -31.23 38.35 -32.45
N ASN A 94 -32.05 37.85 -33.38
CA ASN A 94 -31.77 36.59 -34.06
C ASN A 94 -30.54 36.71 -34.99
N TYR A 95 -30.42 37.82 -35.72
CA TYR A 95 -29.27 38.05 -36.60
C TYR A 95 -27.96 38.17 -35.81
N THR A 96 -27.95 38.90 -34.69
CA THR A 96 -26.78 39.02 -33.82
C THR A 96 -26.39 37.70 -33.17
N ALA A 97 -27.37 36.91 -32.71
CA ALA A 97 -27.14 35.56 -32.18
C ALA A 97 -26.59 34.59 -33.24
N PHE A 98 -27.08 34.68 -34.48
CA PHE A 98 -26.59 33.86 -35.58
C PHE A 98 -25.15 34.23 -35.99
N LEU A 99 -24.83 35.53 -36.03
CA LEU A 99 -23.48 36.00 -36.30
C LEU A 99 -22.50 35.62 -35.17
N SER A 100 -22.92 35.71 -33.90
CA SER A 100 -22.08 35.29 -32.78
C SER A 100 -21.82 33.78 -32.85
N LEU A 101 -22.84 32.97 -33.08
CA LEU A 101 -22.69 31.52 -33.25
C LEU A 101 -21.80 31.17 -34.44
N GLY A 102 -21.97 31.85 -35.58
CA GLY A 102 -21.11 31.67 -36.75
C GLY A 102 -19.65 32.04 -36.46
N SER A 103 -19.41 33.10 -35.67
CA SER A 103 -18.05 33.51 -35.28
C SER A 103 -17.41 32.54 -34.28
N GLU A 104 -18.18 32.02 -33.31
CA GLU A 104 -17.73 31.02 -32.34
C GLU A 104 -17.45 29.69 -33.00
N LEU A 105 -18.30 29.25 -33.93
CA LEU A 105 -18.10 27.99 -34.65
C LEU A 105 -16.90 28.10 -35.60
N ARG A 106 -16.73 29.24 -36.28
CA ARG A 106 -15.59 29.46 -37.17
C ARG A 106 -14.25 29.53 -36.43
N GLY A 107 -14.21 30.10 -35.24
CA GLY A 107 -13.00 30.09 -34.39
C GLY A 107 -12.88 28.85 -33.48
N GLY A 108 -13.91 28.01 -33.43
CA GLY A 108 -13.94 26.79 -32.63
C GLY A 108 -13.09 25.68 -33.24
N ASP A 109 -13.05 25.60 -34.57
CA ASP A 109 -12.26 24.60 -35.29
C ASP A 109 -10.75 24.76 -35.00
N ASP A 110 -10.23 26.00 -35.09
CA ASP A 110 -8.84 26.33 -34.74
C ASP A 110 -8.48 25.92 -33.30
N LYS A 111 -9.39 26.20 -32.34
CA LYS A 111 -9.18 25.81 -30.93
C LYS A 111 -9.14 24.28 -30.75
N VAL A 112 -9.96 23.55 -31.49
CA VAL A 112 -9.98 22.08 -31.47
C VAL A 112 -8.70 21.52 -32.10
N GLU A 113 -8.24 22.12 -33.19
CA GLU A 113 -6.95 21.77 -33.80
C GLU A 113 -5.78 22.02 -32.84
N ASP A 114 -5.73 23.17 -32.16
CA ASP A 114 -4.71 23.47 -31.15
C ASP A 114 -4.71 22.45 -30.00
N VAL A 115 -5.89 22.09 -29.49
CA VAL A 115 -6.02 21.05 -28.47
C VAL A 115 -5.53 19.71 -29.00
N LYS A 116 -5.87 19.33 -30.24
CA LYS A 116 -5.40 18.10 -30.86
C LYS A 116 -3.87 18.07 -30.99
N VAL A 117 -3.24 19.16 -31.40
CA VAL A 117 -1.78 19.27 -31.49
C VAL A 117 -1.15 19.15 -30.11
N SER A 118 -1.68 19.83 -29.10
CA SER A 118 -1.17 19.75 -27.72
C SER A 118 -1.30 18.34 -27.13
N LEU A 119 -2.41 17.63 -27.39
CA LEU A 119 -2.60 16.24 -26.97
C LEU A 119 -1.62 15.28 -27.66
N LEU A 120 -1.33 15.50 -28.95
CA LEU A 120 -0.32 14.72 -29.65
C LEU A 120 1.09 14.97 -29.08
N GLY A 121 1.41 16.23 -28.74
CA GLY A 121 2.65 16.59 -28.05
C GLY A 121 2.76 15.92 -26.68
N PHE A 122 1.69 15.95 -25.89
CA PHE A 122 1.63 15.30 -24.59
C PHE A 122 1.79 13.79 -24.70
N ARG A 123 1.09 13.13 -25.63
CA ARG A 123 1.24 11.69 -25.88
C ARG A 123 2.69 11.33 -26.20
N ARG A 124 3.36 12.11 -27.04
CA ARG A 124 4.77 11.90 -27.37
C ARG A 124 5.67 12.04 -26.14
N ALA A 125 5.46 13.08 -25.33
CA ALA A 125 6.22 13.28 -24.10
C ALA A 125 6.02 12.13 -23.10
N VAL A 126 4.79 11.62 -22.96
CA VAL A 126 4.48 10.46 -22.10
C VAL A 126 5.17 9.20 -22.60
N GLU A 127 5.16 8.92 -23.91
CA GLU A 127 5.89 7.78 -24.46
C GLU A 127 7.40 7.91 -24.23
N GLU A 128 7.99 9.10 -24.37
CA GLU A 128 9.41 9.33 -24.08
C GLU A 128 9.74 9.14 -22.58
N VAL A 129 8.87 9.59 -21.69
CA VAL A 129 9.04 9.34 -20.25
C VAL A 129 8.93 7.85 -19.96
N LYS A 130 7.98 7.16 -20.58
CA LYS A 130 7.77 5.72 -20.43
C LYS A 130 9.01 4.94 -20.86
N THR A 131 9.61 5.26 -22.00
CA THR A 131 10.85 4.58 -22.45
C THR A 131 12.00 4.80 -21.48
N LYS A 132 12.22 6.03 -21.00
CA LYS A 132 13.25 6.32 -19.99
C LYS A 132 13.02 5.58 -18.67
N VAL A 133 11.76 5.45 -18.25
CA VAL A 133 11.40 4.72 -17.03
C VAL A 133 11.63 3.21 -17.20
N THR A 134 11.31 2.65 -18.37
CA THR A 134 11.57 1.23 -18.64
C THR A 134 13.07 0.92 -18.68
N GLU A 135 13.87 1.77 -19.32
CA GLU A 135 15.33 1.64 -19.34
C GLU A 135 15.92 1.68 -17.92
N ARG A 136 15.56 2.70 -17.13
CA ARG A 136 15.99 2.79 -15.73
C ARG A 136 15.54 1.61 -14.87
N LYS A 137 14.35 1.07 -15.13
CA LYS A 137 13.85 -0.12 -14.44
C LYS A 137 14.72 -1.34 -14.76
N GLU A 138 15.10 -1.52 -16.02
CA GLU A 138 15.98 -2.61 -16.45
C GLU A 138 17.37 -2.49 -15.82
N GLU A 139 17.98 -1.31 -15.86
CA GLU A 139 19.26 -1.02 -15.19
C GLU A 139 19.20 -1.30 -13.69
N THR A 140 18.15 -0.82 -13.01
CA THR A 140 17.97 -1.03 -11.57
C THR A 140 17.79 -2.51 -11.24
N ASN A 141 17.07 -3.25 -12.08
CA ASN A 141 16.89 -4.69 -11.89
C ASN A 141 18.21 -5.46 -12.08
N ALA A 142 19.03 -5.07 -13.06
CA ALA A 142 20.35 -5.64 -13.27
C ALA A 142 21.26 -5.41 -12.05
N LEU A 143 21.35 -4.16 -11.59
CA LEU A 143 22.14 -3.78 -10.40
C LEU A 143 21.65 -4.49 -9.13
N ASN A 144 20.34 -4.66 -8.97
CA ASN A 144 19.79 -5.40 -7.82
C ASN A 144 20.13 -6.91 -7.91
N GLY A 145 20.12 -7.47 -9.13
CA GLY A 145 20.60 -8.82 -9.39
C GLY A 145 22.07 -9.00 -8.97
N GLU A 146 22.94 -8.09 -9.39
CA GLU A 146 24.35 -8.07 -9.00
C GLU A 146 24.52 -7.91 -7.48
N LEU A 147 23.81 -6.97 -6.87
CA LEU A 147 23.85 -6.74 -5.42
C LEU A 147 23.44 -7.99 -4.63
N ARG A 148 22.40 -8.70 -5.08
CA ARG A 148 21.98 -9.98 -4.49
C ARG A 148 23.06 -11.05 -4.63
N GLY A 149 23.72 -11.13 -5.79
CA GLY A 149 24.85 -12.03 -6.02
C GLY A 149 26.01 -11.74 -5.06
N VAL A 150 26.41 -10.47 -4.95
CA VAL A 150 27.46 -10.02 -4.03
C VAL A 150 27.09 -10.32 -2.57
N ARG A 151 25.85 -10.05 -2.15
CA ARG A 151 25.38 -10.38 -0.79
C ARG A 151 25.45 -11.88 -0.49
N SER A 152 25.05 -12.72 -1.44
CA SER A 152 25.16 -14.17 -1.28
C SER A 152 26.63 -14.62 -1.17
N ALA A 153 27.53 -14.04 -1.98
CA ALA A 153 28.96 -14.31 -1.89
C ALA A 153 29.57 -13.86 -0.55
N ILE A 154 29.16 -12.70 -0.03
CA ILE A 154 29.57 -12.21 1.30
C ILE A 154 29.07 -13.15 2.40
N GLU A 155 27.83 -13.61 2.32
CA GLU A 155 27.27 -14.54 3.30
C GLU A 155 28.03 -15.88 3.28
N LYS A 156 28.33 -16.43 2.10
CA LYS A 156 29.19 -17.62 1.95
C LYS A 156 30.57 -17.36 2.57
N GLY A 157 31.18 -16.20 2.28
CA GLY A 157 32.46 -15.77 2.85
C GLY A 157 32.45 -15.73 4.38
N ARG A 158 31.41 -15.14 4.97
CA ARG A 158 31.24 -15.07 6.43
C ARG A 158 31.09 -16.45 7.05
N LYS A 159 30.31 -17.35 6.44
CA LYS A 159 30.19 -18.74 6.91
C LYS A 159 31.52 -19.48 6.86
N MET A 160 32.32 -19.27 5.81
CA MET A 160 33.66 -19.87 5.71
C MET A 160 34.61 -19.35 6.80
N ILE A 161 34.57 -18.05 7.09
CA ILE A 161 35.37 -17.45 8.18
C ILE A 161 34.92 -18.00 9.54
N GLU A 162 33.62 -17.95 9.82
CA GLU A 162 33.04 -18.46 11.07
C GLU A 162 33.39 -19.94 11.28
N LEU A 163 33.31 -20.76 10.23
CA LEU A 163 33.69 -22.16 10.29
C LEU A 163 35.18 -22.32 10.61
N SER A 164 36.05 -21.54 9.98
CA SER A 164 37.49 -21.60 10.24
C SER A 164 37.87 -21.18 11.66
N GLU A 165 37.22 -20.16 12.21
CA GLU A 165 37.45 -19.65 13.56
C GLU A 165 36.95 -20.65 14.61
N ARG A 166 35.70 -21.11 14.49
CA ARG A 166 35.14 -22.11 15.42
C ARG A 166 35.95 -23.40 15.42
N LEU A 167 36.40 -23.84 14.25
CA LEU A 167 37.22 -25.04 14.14
C LEU A 167 38.61 -24.83 14.74
N ALA A 168 39.23 -23.66 14.54
CA ALA A 168 40.51 -23.33 15.18
C ALA A 168 40.39 -23.29 16.72
N SER A 169 39.34 -22.66 17.27
CA SER A 169 39.10 -22.62 18.71
C SER A 169 38.83 -24.02 19.30
N LEU A 170 38.18 -24.90 18.54
CA LEU A 170 37.98 -26.29 18.93
C LEU A 170 39.32 -27.07 18.91
N GLU A 171 40.12 -26.91 17.86
CA GLU A 171 41.47 -27.51 17.76
C GLU A 171 42.37 -27.08 18.91
N GLU A 172 42.39 -25.78 19.24
CA GLU A 172 43.16 -25.23 20.35
C GLU A 172 42.72 -25.85 21.69
N ARG A 173 41.41 -25.89 21.95
CA ARG A 173 40.86 -26.48 23.18
C ARG A 173 41.20 -27.96 23.32
N LEU A 174 41.07 -28.73 22.24
CA LEU A 174 41.42 -30.16 22.22
C LEU A 174 42.93 -30.39 22.34
N SER A 175 43.76 -29.49 21.80
CA SER A 175 45.22 -29.58 21.92
C SER A 175 45.69 -29.27 23.35
N LEU A 176 45.04 -28.31 24.02
CA LEU A 176 45.29 -28.02 25.44
C LEU A 176 44.81 -29.16 26.35
N ASP A 177 43.67 -29.77 26.03
CA ASP A 177 43.11 -30.87 26.83
C ASP A 177 43.87 -32.21 26.67
N SER A 178 44.63 -32.38 25.58
CA SER A 178 45.43 -33.60 25.30
C SER A 178 46.86 -33.57 25.84
N LEU A 179 47.33 -32.41 26.32
CA LEU A 179 48.57 -32.30 27.09
C LEU A 179 48.30 -32.74 28.53
N PRO A 180 49.07 -33.69 29.10
CA PRO A 180 48.94 -34.03 30.51
C PRO A 180 49.26 -32.78 31.33
N ASN A 181 48.28 -32.30 32.09
CA ASN A 181 48.31 -31.08 32.87
C ASN A 181 49.56 -31.06 33.78
N ASN A 182 50.58 -30.30 33.38
CA ASN A 182 51.73 -29.97 34.21
C ASN A 182 52.03 -28.50 33.96
N GLU A 183 51.23 -27.62 34.55
CA GLU A 183 51.67 -26.34 35.15
C GLU A 183 50.50 -25.59 35.79
N GLU A 184 50.79 -25.06 36.97
CA GLU A 184 49.95 -24.29 37.90
C GLU A 184 49.19 -23.15 37.23
N TRP A 185 47.87 -23.14 37.36
CA TRP A 185 47.06 -21.93 37.31
C TRP A 185 46.20 -21.90 38.56
N ASP A 186 46.71 -21.16 39.54
CA ASP A 186 46.09 -20.83 40.82
C ASP A 186 45.06 -19.72 40.56
N GLU A 187 43.79 -20.09 40.39
CA GLU A 187 42.67 -19.16 40.51
C GLU A 187 41.65 -19.76 41.49
N GLU A 188 41.55 -19.09 42.65
CA GLU A 188 40.54 -19.25 43.69
C GLU A 188 39.14 -19.53 43.10
N SER A 189 38.64 -20.73 43.34
CA SER A 189 37.20 -21.02 43.34
C SER A 189 36.93 -22.03 44.44
N GLU A 190 36.54 -21.49 45.60
CA GLU A 190 35.95 -22.26 46.69
C GLU A 190 34.53 -22.70 46.29
N GLU A 191 34.40 -23.87 45.67
CA GLU A 191 33.22 -24.71 45.87
C GLU A 191 33.68 -26.16 46.07
N GLU A 192 33.29 -26.71 47.23
CA GLU A 192 33.56 -28.06 47.69
C GLU A 192 33.06 -29.12 46.70
N ASP A 193 33.97 -29.88 46.09
CA ASP A 193 33.84 -31.32 45.86
C ASP A 193 35.23 -31.92 45.55
N GLU A 194 35.78 -32.62 46.54
CA GLU A 194 37.04 -33.38 46.46
C GLU A 194 36.96 -34.51 45.42
N ASP A 195 37.30 -34.28 44.14
CA ASP A 195 37.91 -35.30 43.24
C ASP A 195 38.31 -34.78 41.82
N ASP A 196 38.80 -33.54 41.70
CA ASP A 196 39.08 -32.90 40.39
C ASP A 196 40.58 -32.80 40.03
N ASN A 197 41.34 -33.90 40.20
CA ASN A 197 42.74 -33.99 39.73
C ASN A 197 42.98 -35.11 38.69
N TYR A 198 41.95 -35.62 38.00
CA TYR A 198 42.14 -36.68 36.99
C TYR A 198 41.25 -36.47 35.75
N GLY A 199 41.90 -36.21 34.61
CA GLY A 199 41.32 -36.26 33.27
C GLY A 199 40.54 -35.01 32.82
N SER A 200 40.42 -34.81 31.50
CA SER A 200 39.58 -33.75 30.93
C SER A 200 38.17 -33.86 31.49
N SER A 201 37.68 -32.81 32.15
CA SER A 201 36.39 -32.86 32.84
C SER A 201 35.26 -33.20 31.86
N PRO A 202 34.29 -34.05 32.24
CA PRO A 202 33.21 -34.48 31.36
C PRO A 202 32.37 -33.29 30.86
N THR A 203 32.34 -32.17 31.59
CA THR A 203 31.70 -30.93 31.17
C THR A 203 32.43 -30.26 30.01
N ARG A 204 33.78 -30.16 30.05
CA ARG A 204 34.59 -29.61 28.95
C ARG A 204 34.47 -30.46 27.68
N LEU A 205 34.53 -31.78 27.81
CA LEU A 205 34.34 -32.70 26.69
C LEU A 205 32.95 -32.58 26.05
N LEU A 206 31.91 -32.37 26.88
CA LEU A 206 30.54 -32.14 26.39
C LEU A 206 30.44 -30.85 25.57
N VAL A 207 31.06 -29.74 26.04
CA VAL A 207 31.08 -28.47 25.31
C VAL A 207 31.80 -28.64 23.97
N SER A 208 32.97 -29.29 23.96
CA SER A 208 33.72 -29.58 22.73
C SER A 208 32.91 -30.46 21.76
N ALA A 209 32.17 -31.45 22.26
CA ALA A 209 31.31 -32.32 21.44
C ALA A 209 30.12 -31.58 20.82
N GLN A 210 29.52 -30.66 21.57
CA GLN A 210 28.46 -29.78 21.06
C GLN A 210 28.99 -28.83 19.97
N GLU A 211 30.19 -28.26 20.16
CA GLU A 211 30.81 -27.42 19.13
C GLU A 211 31.19 -28.22 17.88
N CYS A 212 31.75 -29.43 18.01
CA CYS A 212 31.95 -30.36 16.87
C CYS A 212 30.65 -30.55 16.07
N SER A 213 29.53 -30.76 16.77
CA SER A 213 28.22 -30.96 16.13
C SER A 213 27.71 -29.70 15.44
N ARG A 214 27.93 -28.51 16.02
CA ARG A 214 27.60 -27.22 15.41
C ARG A 214 28.43 -26.96 14.16
N ILE A 215 29.74 -27.22 14.22
CA ILE A 215 30.66 -27.06 13.09
C ILE A 215 30.28 -28.02 11.95
N THR A 216 29.88 -29.27 12.27
CA THR A 216 29.40 -30.23 11.27
C THR A 216 28.18 -29.67 10.52
N LYS A 217 27.20 -29.10 11.23
CA LYS A 217 26.02 -28.47 10.61
C LYS A 217 26.38 -27.24 9.76
N LEU A 218 27.37 -26.45 10.18
CA LEU A 218 27.86 -25.32 9.39
C LEU A 218 28.54 -25.81 8.09
N LEU A 219 29.30 -26.90 8.18
CA LEU A 219 29.96 -27.53 7.03
C LEU A 219 28.94 -28.04 6.00
N GLU A 220 27.86 -28.69 6.46
CA GLU A 220 26.77 -29.18 5.61
C GLU A 220 26.04 -28.06 4.85
N SER A 221 26.11 -26.82 5.32
CA SER A 221 25.49 -25.66 4.66
C SER A 221 26.34 -25.07 3.52
N LEU A 222 27.57 -25.55 3.36
CA LEU A 222 28.52 -25.12 2.33
C LEU A 222 28.60 -26.16 1.19
N ASP A 223 29.13 -25.72 0.05
CA ASP A 223 29.26 -26.58 -1.13
C ASP A 223 30.33 -27.67 -0.88
N PRO A 224 29.99 -28.98 -0.91
CA PRO A 224 30.88 -30.06 -0.46
C PRO A 224 32.13 -30.24 -1.34
N ASP A 225 32.03 -29.90 -2.62
CA ASP A 225 33.13 -30.06 -3.58
C ASP A 225 34.17 -28.93 -3.53
N ALA A 226 33.95 -27.90 -2.69
CA ALA A 226 34.88 -26.79 -2.58
C ALA A 226 36.19 -27.25 -1.90
N PRO A 227 37.39 -26.97 -2.46
CA PRO A 227 38.67 -27.38 -1.85
C PRO A 227 38.87 -26.91 -0.41
N PHE A 228 38.25 -25.77 -0.04
CA PHE A 228 38.24 -25.27 1.33
C PHE A 228 37.45 -26.20 2.26
N VAL A 229 36.25 -26.62 1.86
CA VAL A 229 35.35 -27.46 2.65
C VAL A 229 36.00 -28.82 2.90
N ILE A 230 36.60 -29.43 1.88
CA ILE A 230 37.34 -30.70 2.00
C ILE A 230 38.45 -30.59 3.06
N LYS A 231 39.26 -29.53 3.02
CA LYS A 231 40.32 -29.31 4.04
C LYS A 231 39.76 -29.09 5.44
N MET A 232 38.62 -28.42 5.56
CA MET A 232 37.98 -28.22 6.85
C MET A 232 37.36 -29.52 7.39
N GLU A 233 36.85 -30.38 6.53
CA GLU A 233 36.36 -31.72 6.87
C GLU A 233 37.50 -32.61 7.38
N GLU A 234 38.66 -32.61 6.71
CA GLU A 234 39.86 -33.30 7.19
C GLU A 234 40.34 -32.81 8.56
N ARG A 235 40.19 -31.50 8.83
CA ARG A 235 40.49 -30.93 10.15
C ARG A 235 39.47 -31.34 11.21
N LEU A 236 38.19 -31.27 10.87
CA LEU A 236 37.09 -31.64 11.76
C LEU A 236 37.12 -33.12 12.13
N THR A 237 37.43 -33.99 11.16
CA THR A 237 37.61 -35.43 11.40
C THR A 237 38.77 -35.71 12.35
N ARG A 238 39.89 -34.98 12.23
CA ARG A 238 40.98 -35.04 13.22
C ARG A 238 40.51 -34.61 14.61
N CYS A 239 39.82 -33.48 14.74
CA CYS A 239 39.27 -33.03 16.02
C CYS A 239 38.33 -34.08 16.64
N ARG A 240 37.44 -34.64 15.81
CA ARG A 240 36.50 -35.68 16.21
C ARG A 240 37.24 -36.92 16.73
N ASN A 241 38.29 -37.36 16.05
CA ASN A 241 39.10 -38.50 16.49
C ASN A 241 39.82 -38.23 17.81
N THR A 242 40.41 -37.05 18.00
CA THR A 242 41.02 -36.66 19.28
C THR A 242 40.00 -36.65 20.41
N LEU A 243 38.84 -36.04 20.18
CA LEU A 243 37.76 -36.00 21.17
C LEU A 243 37.25 -37.40 21.54
N LEU A 244 37.15 -38.32 20.58
CA LEU A 244 36.76 -39.71 20.83
C LEU A 244 37.83 -40.48 21.64
N LEU A 245 39.11 -40.15 21.44
CA LEU A 245 40.22 -40.70 22.22
C LEU A 245 40.19 -40.17 23.66
N ASP A 246 40.03 -38.86 23.85
CA ASP A 246 39.94 -38.23 25.18
C ASP A 246 38.73 -38.74 25.94
N LEU A 247 37.57 -38.84 25.28
CA LEU A 247 36.35 -39.42 25.83
C LEU A 247 36.53 -40.91 26.18
N GLY A 248 37.29 -41.65 25.38
CA GLY A 248 37.64 -43.04 25.65
C GLY A 248 38.56 -43.19 26.88
N ASN A 249 39.49 -42.25 27.08
CA ASN A 249 40.36 -42.21 28.26
C ASN A 249 39.57 -41.82 29.52
N ALA A 250 38.77 -40.75 29.45
CA ALA A 250 37.88 -40.32 30.53
C ALA A 250 36.90 -41.44 30.95
N LEU A 251 36.37 -42.21 29.99
CA LEU A 251 35.50 -43.35 30.27
C LEU A 251 36.24 -44.48 30.99
N LYS A 252 37.49 -44.78 30.59
CA LYS A 252 38.32 -45.80 31.27
C LYS A 252 38.66 -45.38 32.70
N GLU A 253 38.97 -44.11 32.91
CA GLU A 253 39.25 -43.53 34.23
C GLU A 253 38.01 -43.55 35.14
N ALA A 254 36.86 -43.10 34.62
CA ALA A 254 35.60 -43.14 35.34
C ALA A 254 35.20 -44.59 35.73
N LYS A 255 35.50 -45.57 34.87
CA LYS A 255 35.27 -46.99 35.18
C LYS A 255 36.23 -47.52 36.27
N LYS A 256 37.51 -47.11 36.25
CA LYS A 256 38.48 -47.46 37.30
C LYS A 256 38.10 -46.89 38.68
N ALA A 257 37.44 -45.74 38.72
CA ALA A 257 36.94 -45.10 39.94
C ALA A 257 35.73 -45.85 40.58
N GLY A 258 35.19 -46.89 39.93
CA GLY A 258 34.18 -47.78 40.52
C GLY A 258 32.86 -47.07 40.84
N VAL A 259 32.35 -47.23 42.06
CA VAL A 259 31.03 -46.71 42.48
C VAL A 259 30.99 -45.18 42.46
N LYS A 260 32.09 -44.51 42.83
CA LYS A 260 32.20 -43.04 42.80
C LYS A 260 32.22 -42.46 41.38
N GLY A 261 32.60 -43.27 40.38
CA GLY A 261 32.71 -42.86 38.98
C GLY A 261 31.46 -43.12 38.11
N GLN A 262 30.39 -43.72 38.65
CA GLN A 262 29.22 -44.11 37.86
C GLN A 262 28.54 -42.92 37.17
N ASP A 263 28.44 -41.78 37.86
CA ASP A 263 27.88 -40.55 37.28
C ASP A 263 28.76 -40.01 36.14
N ARG A 264 30.09 -40.08 36.28
CA ARG A 264 31.04 -39.71 35.22
C ARG A 264 30.90 -40.64 34.01
N VAL A 265 30.70 -41.95 34.21
CA VAL A 265 30.43 -42.92 33.13
C VAL A 265 29.14 -42.56 32.37
N LEU A 266 28.05 -42.26 33.08
CA LEU A 266 26.77 -41.89 32.45
C LEU A 266 26.90 -40.58 31.65
N LYS A 267 27.61 -39.58 32.19
CA LYS A 267 27.92 -38.34 31.47
C LYS A 267 28.73 -38.60 30.19
N CYS A 268 29.77 -39.44 30.25
CA CYS A 268 30.56 -39.80 29.06
C CYS A 268 29.73 -40.50 27.98
N LEU A 269 28.84 -41.42 28.37
CA LEU A 269 27.93 -42.08 27.43
C LEU A 269 26.93 -41.12 26.79
N ALA A 270 26.47 -40.10 27.52
CA ALA A 270 25.64 -39.04 26.96
C ALA A 270 26.40 -38.24 25.89
N ILE A 271 27.69 -37.96 26.09
CA ILE A 271 28.53 -37.25 25.11
C ILE A 271 28.72 -38.07 23.83
N TYR A 272 28.93 -39.39 23.94
CA TYR A 272 28.97 -40.27 22.75
C TYR A 272 27.66 -40.23 21.94
N ARG A 273 26.51 -40.00 22.58
CA ARG A 273 25.23 -39.82 21.86
C ARG A 273 25.17 -38.48 21.12
N VAL A 274 25.69 -37.41 21.71
CA VAL A 274 25.74 -36.08 21.05
C VAL A 274 26.56 -36.14 19.77
N LEU A 275 27.65 -36.92 19.76
CA LEU A 275 28.51 -37.11 18.60
C LEU A 275 27.98 -38.14 17.59
N ASP A 276 26.89 -38.84 17.90
CA ASP A 276 26.40 -39.99 17.12
C ASP A 276 27.46 -41.10 16.95
N ALA A 277 28.20 -41.38 18.02
CA ALA A 277 29.33 -42.33 18.05
C ALA A 277 29.08 -43.51 19.03
N GLN A 278 27.85 -44.04 19.04
CA GLN A 278 27.43 -45.09 19.99
C GLN A 278 28.17 -46.41 19.76
N SER A 279 28.56 -46.71 18.52
CA SER A 279 29.34 -47.91 18.18
C SER A 279 30.74 -47.88 18.82
N GLU A 280 31.34 -46.69 18.93
CA GLU A 280 32.63 -46.49 19.59
C GLU A 280 32.52 -46.54 21.11
N ALA A 281 31.44 -46.02 21.68
CA ALA A 281 31.12 -46.17 23.10
C ALA A 281 31.08 -47.66 23.50
N VAL A 282 30.43 -48.50 22.68
CA VAL A 282 30.36 -49.95 22.92
C VAL A 282 31.74 -50.60 22.83
N LYS A 283 32.58 -50.18 21.88
CA LYS A 283 33.97 -50.67 21.77
C LYS A 283 34.81 -50.27 22.98
N ALA A 284 34.72 -49.01 23.43
CA ALA A 284 35.45 -48.53 24.60
C ALA A 284 35.02 -49.25 25.89
N LEU A 285 33.73 -49.56 26.03
CA LEU A 285 33.22 -50.36 27.16
C LEU A 285 33.68 -51.82 27.14
N ARG A 286 33.76 -52.45 25.95
CA ARG A 286 34.13 -53.87 25.77
C ARG A 286 35.64 -54.11 25.76
N GLY A 287 36.44 -53.20 25.23
CA GLY A 287 37.90 -53.32 25.12
C GLY A 287 38.68 -53.14 26.44
N SER A 288 37.98 -53.11 27.57
CA SER A 288 38.55 -53.00 28.92
C SER A 288 38.06 -54.14 29.84
N SER A 289 37.70 -55.28 29.25
CA SER A 289 37.44 -56.55 29.93
C SER A 289 38.57 -57.53 29.69
#